data_AF-A0A559S1G4-F1
#
_entry.id   AF-A0A559S1G4-F1
#
_cell.length_a   1.000
_cell.length_b   1.000
_cell.length_c   1.000
_cell.angle_alpha   90.00
_cell.angle_beta   90.00
_cell.angle_gamma   90.00
#
_symmetry.space_group_name_H-M   'P 1'
#
loop_
_entity.id
_entity.type
_entity.pdbx_description
1 polymer ?
#
loop_
_entity_poly.entity_id
_entity_poly.type
_entity_poly.pdbx_seq_one_letter_code
_entity_poly.pdbx_strand_id
1 'polypeptide(L)'
;MKNHIFLIIFSIVFFSCNSKEQLKKKSKKIEPTLLTKKTYTENQLSLHKKYKIGDVRRYGIFPDSANLYRHPLTNNPKITDVLDIAENEGVELFFPKGHYNLPLILDSRENIKINSDSAEFDIIHITINPKTKKQPKNIEIKGTIISFDQLGISGANNVKIDTIIIKSDIVKSALKMRARGCHIYYGSKYISIKYLEIYDFGSGDKRYSNNHAALTIDGMGNQPKNVLIDKVYIKSTDRHGVYITGENHFIGNIVIDKFGVGSSNYMLPMQDADLIEEKLFSAVWINKCYNSIINNIYINNIDSKGFFTANFDEGDLKKPVIIQNLEVENFNRTLPIRFVKNTGVKVGLIIK
;
A
#
# COMPACT_ATOMS: atom_id res chain seq x y z
N MET A 1 -2.92 -25.36 -66.69
CA MET A 1 -1.94 -24.29 -66.38
C MET A 1 -2.18 -23.81 -64.96
N LYS A 2 -1.16 -23.94 -64.08
CA LYS A 2 -0.87 -23.18 -62.84
C LYS A 2 -1.99 -23.07 -61.77
N ASN A 3 -1.78 -23.25 -60.48
CA ASN A 3 -0.62 -23.52 -59.63
C ASN A 3 -1.18 -24.00 -58.27
N HIS A 4 -0.41 -24.85 -57.59
CA HIS A 4 -0.59 -25.24 -56.19
C HIS A 4 -0.45 -24.03 -55.24
N ILE A 5 -1.01 -24.13 -54.02
CA ILE A 5 -0.27 -23.98 -52.74
C ILE A 5 -1.18 -24.31 -51.53
N PHE A 6 -0.77 -25.39 -50.85
CA PHE A 6 -0.80 -25.72 -49.43
C PHE A 6 -2.07 -25.61 -48.57
N LEU A 7 -2.61 -26.79 -48.24
CA LEU A 7 -3.38 -27.07 -47.02
C LEU A 7 -2.67 -28.23 -46.30
N ILE A 8 -1.98 -27.92 -45.20
CA ILE A 8 -1.19 -28.91 -44.44
C ILE A 8 -2.10 -29.71 -43.51
N ILE A 9 -2.36 -30.94 -43.95
CA ILE A 9 -2.17 -32.22 -43.24
C ILE A 9 -2.72 -32.27 -41.80
N PHE A 10 -3.94 -32.79 -41.71
CA PHE A 10 -4.37 -33.69 -40.65
C PHE A 10 -3.87 -35.10 -41.01
N SER A 11 -3.06 -35.74 -40.16
CA SER A 11 -2.78 -37.18 -40.28
C SER A 11 -2.54 -37.78 -38.91
N ILE A 12 -3.64 -38.29 -38.36
CA ILE A 12 -3.68 -39.41 -37.43
C ILE A 12 -3.23 -40.64 -38.19
N VAL A 13 -2.13 -41.25 -37.79
CA VAL A 13 -1.91 -42.71 -37.80
C VAL A 13 -0.59 -43.00 -37.06
N PHE A 14 -0.38 -44.07 -36.28
CA PHE A 14 -0.86 -45.45 -36.38
C PHE A 14 -0.52 -46.24 -35.09
N PHE A 15 -1.23 -47.35 -34.91
CA PHE A 15 -0.81 -48.65 -34.33
C PHE A 15 -0.40 -48.80 -32.84
N SER A 16 -1.36 -49.36 -32.09
CA SER A 16 -1.35 -50.60 -31.29
C SER A 16 -0.03 -51.38 -31.01
N CYS A 17 0.01 -51.91 -29.78
CA CYS A 17 0.74 -53.07 -29.22
C CYS A 17 2.27 -52.98 -29.03
N ASN A 18 2.72 -52.87 -27.76
CA ASN A 18 3.06 -54.08 -26.98
C ASN A 18 3.30 -53.80 -25.49
N SER A 19 2.96 -54.80 -24.69
CA SER A 19 2.98 -54.84 -23.24
C SER A 19 4.37 -55.08 -22.63
N LYS A 20 4.50 -54.66 -21.36
CA LYS A 20 5.46 -55.09 -20.31
C LYS A 20 6.92 -54.61 -20.47
N GLU A 21 7.31 -53.66 -19.62
CA GLU A 21 8.18 -53.95 -18.46
C GLU A 21 8.22 -52.76 -17.49
N GLN A 22 7.83 -53.02 -16.24
CA GLN A 22 8.01 -52.08 -15.14
C GLN A 22 9.48 -52.06 -14.73
N LEU A 23 10.24 -51.07 -15.22
CA LEU A 23 11.50 -50.67 -14.58
C LEU A 23 11.20 -49.59 -13.53
N LYS A 24 10.96 -50.05 -12.30
CA LYS A 24 11.01 -49.23 -11.08
C LYS A 24 12.41 -48.64 -10.92
N LYS A 25 12.69 -47.49 -11.54
CA LYS A 25 13.73 -46.59 -11.02
C LYS A 25 13.15 -45.90 -9.79
N LYS A 26 13.55 -46.40 -8.60
CA LYS A 26 13.46 -45.65 -7.35
C LYS A 26 14.24 -44.34 -7.55
N SER A 27 13.56 -43.27 -7.96
CA SER A 27 14.06 -41.94 -7.71
C SER A 27 14.07 -41.79 -6.19
N LYS A 28 15.27 -41.76 -5.60
CA LYS A 28 15.41 -41.19 -4.27
C LYS A 28 14.85 -39.77 -4.38
N LYS A 29 13.64 -39.57 -3.83
CA LYS A 29 13.19 -38.23 -3.42
C LYS A 29 14.28 -37.73 -2.50
N ILE A 30 15.15 -36.88 -3.02
CA ILE A 30 15.94 -36.00 -2.18
C ILE A 30 14.88 -35.09 -1.60
N GLU A 31 14.46 -35.37 -0.37
CA GLU A 31 13.75 -34.39 0.44
C GLU A 31 14.61 -33.12 0.40
N PRO A 32 14.07 -31.97 -0.03
CA PRO A 32 14.79 -30.73 0.11
C PRO A 32 15.02 -30.59 1.60
N THR A 33 16.28 -30.73 2.01
CA THR A 33 16.72 -30.44 3.36
C THR A 33 16.28 -29.01 3.59
N LEU A 34 15.31 -28.80 4.48
CA LEU A 34 14.99 -27.47 4.97
C LEU A 34 16.33 -26.94 5.49
N LEU A 35 16.97 -26.05 4.72
CA LEU A 35 18.06 -25.25 5.22
C LEU A 35 17.45 -24.48 6.39
N THR A 36 17.68 -24.98 7.60
CA THR A 36 17.35 -24.28 8.83
C THR A 36 18.12 -22.98 8.76
N LYS A 37 17.40 -21.89 8.44
CA LYS A 37 17.95 -20.55 8.42
C LYS A 37 18.59 -20.36 9.79
N LYS A 38 19.92 -20.22 9.82
CA LYS A 38 20.67 -20.07 11.07
C LYS A 38 20.12 -18.84 11.79
N THR A 39 19.41 -19.05 12.88
CA THR A 39 18.84 -18.00 13.71
C THR A 39 19.94 -17.47 14.61
N TYR A 40 20.26 -16.19 14.49
CA TYR A 40 21.21 -15.51 15.35
C TYR A 40 20.44 -14.83 16.48
N THR A 41 21.01 -14.83 17.68
CA THR A 41 20.41 -14.15 18.83
C THR A 41 20.70 -12.66 18.81
N GLU A 42 19.87 -11.87 19.49
CA GLU A 42 20.09 -10.44 19.74
C GLU A 42 21.54 -10.13 20.14
N ASN A 43 22.06 -10.85 21.14
CA ASN A 43 23.41 -10.63 21.67
C ASN A 43 24.52 -10.87 20.63
N GLN A 44 24.31 -11.78 19.67
CA GLN A 44 25.27 -12.09 18.60
C GLN A 44 25.29 -11.00 17.51
N LEU A 45 24.16 -10.29 17.33
CA LEU A 45 23.99 -9.27 16.30
C LEU A 45 24.21 -7.84 16.83
N SER A 46 24.40 -7.68 18.14
CA SER A 46 24.70 -6.38 18.74
C SER A 46 26.12 -5.91 18.42
N LEU A 47 26.24 -4.78 17.72
CA LEU A 47 27.52 -4.10 17.40
C LEU A 47 27.86 -2.98 18.39
N HIS A 48 26.85 -2.34 18.99
CA HIS A 48 27.01 -1.18 19.88
C HIS A 48 26.25 -1.38 21.19
N LYS A 49 26.83 -2.16 22.11
CA LYS A 49 26.19 -2.57 23.38
C LYS A 49 25.79 -1.44 24.33
N LYS A 50 26.26 -0.22 24.10
CA LYS A 50 25.85 0.99 24.86
C LYS A 50 24.38 1.36 24.65
N TYR A 51 23.80 0.99 23.51
CA TYR A 51 22.39 1.18 23.25
C TYR A 51 21.58 0.01 23.82
N LYS A 52 20.36 0.32 24.28
CA LYS A 52 19.44 -0.67 24.83
C LYS A 52 19.01 -1.67 23.75
N ILE A 53 18.62 -2.87 24.17
CA ILE A 53 18.00 -3.86 23.27
C ILE A 53 16.79 -3.21 22.57
N GLY A 54 16.68 -3.43 21.27
CA GLY A 54 15.63 -2.86 20.43
C GLY A 54 15.99 -1.52 19.76
N ASP A 55 16.90 -0.73 20.33
CA ASP A 55 17.39 0.48 19.66
C ASP A 55 18.20 0.08 18.42
N VAL A 56 17.77 0.52 17.24
CA VAL A 56 18.38 0.08 15.96
C VAL A 56 19.86 0.45 15.81
N ARG A 57 20.32 1.47 16.55
CA ARG A 57 21.74 1.86 16.61
C ARG A 57 22.60 0.81 17.29
N ARG A 58 22.02 -0.02 18.18
CA ARG A 58 22.68 -1.17 18.79
C ARG A 58 23.18 -2.16 17.74
N TYR A 59 22.45 -2.29 16.64
CA TYR A 59 22.76 -3.20 15.54
C TYR A 59 23.47 -2.50 14.38
N GLY A 60 23.91 -1.25 14.59
CA GLY A 60 24.69 -0.48 13.64
C GLY A 60 23.87 0.14 12.51
N ILE A 61 22.59 0.43 12.75
CA ILE A 61 21.72 1.21 11.85
C ILE A 61 21.55 2.60 12.45
N PHE A 62 22.21 3.60 11.87
CA PHE A 62 22.17 4.99 12.33
C PHE A 62 21.39 5.88 11.34
N PRO A 63 20.63 6.87 11.82
CA PRO A 63 20.09 7.90 10.95
C PRO A 63 21.22 8.77 10.38
N ASP A 64 20.96 9.39 9.23
CA ASP A 64 21.79 10.41 8.57
C ASP A 64 23.23 9.96 8.26
N SER A 65 23.46 8.64 8.26
CA SER A 65 24.78 8.03 8.09
C SER A 65 24.82 7.14 6.86
N ALA A 66 25.97 7.09 6.19
CA ALA A 66 26.29 6.04 5.23
C ALA A 66 26.47 4.72 5.98
N ASN A 67 25.36 4.06 6.30
CA ASN A 67 25.41 2.80 7.02
C ASN A 67 26.11 1.75 6.16
N LEU A 68 27.11 1.06 6.73
CA LEU A 68 27.51 -0.24 6.20
C LEU A 68 26.26 -1.11 6.17
N TYR A 69 25.78 -1.43 4.97
CA TYR A 69 24.47 -2.05 4.78
C TYR A 69 24.41 -3.46 5.39
N ARG A 70 25.55 -4.17 5.43
CA ARG A 70 25.63 -5.56 5.87
C ARG A 70 26.16 -5.70 7.30
N HIS A 71 25.64 -6.69 8.03
CA HIS A 71 26.11 -7.07 9.34
C HIS A 71 27.41 -7.91 9.21
N PRO A 72 28.46 -7.65 10.02
CA PRO A 72 29.77 -8.29 9.85
C PRO A 72 29.77 -9.80 10.12
N LEU A 73 28.86 -10.31 10.96
CA LEU A 73 28.79 -11.74 11.29
C LEU A 73 28.01 -12.56 10.26
N THR A 74 26.85 -12.05 9.82
CA THR A 74 25.89 -12.80 8.99
C THR A 74 26.07 -12.51 7.51
N ASN A 75 26.72 -11.39 7.19
CA ASN A 75 26.76 -10.78 5.88
C ASN A 75 25.37 -10.43 5.30
N ASN A 76 24.28 -10.48 6.09
CA ASN A 76 22.95 -10.05 5.66
C ASN A 76 22.81 -8.53 5.75
N PRO A 77 21.82 -7.92 5.07
CA PRO A 77 21.42 -6.55 5.37
C PRO A 77 21.08 -6.40 6.86
N LYS A 78 21.64 -5.39 7.53
CA LYS A 78 21.42 -5.18 8.97
C LYS A 78 19.93 -5.06 9.31
N ILE A 79 19.15 -4.36 8.48
CA ILE A 79 17.70 -4.23 8.69
C ILE A 79 16.99 -5.59 8.66
N THR A 80 17.46 -6.54 7.82
CA THR A 80 16.91 -7.89 7.78
C THR A 80 17.17 -8.64 9.08
N ASP A 81 18.39 -8.59 9.59
CA ASP A 81 18.75 -9.24 10.85
C ASP A 81 18.03 -8.61 12.05
N VAL A 82 17.88 -7.28 12.06
CA VAL A 82 17.14 -6.56 13.11
C VAL A 82 15.65 -6.93 13.11
N LEU A 83 15.03 -7.05 11.93
CA LEU A 83 13.65 -7.51 11.81
C LEU A 83 13.50 -9.00 12.18
N ASP A 84 14.51 -9.83 11.88
CA ASP A 84 14.52 -11.24 12.30
C ASP A 84 14.56 -11.36 13.83
N ILE A 85 15.34 -10.54 14.54
CA ILE A 85 15.32 -10.50 16.01
C ILE A 85 13.95 -10.05 16.52
N ALA A 86 13.39 -8.98 15.96
CA ALA A 86 12.09 -8.47 16.37
C ALA A 86 10.99 -9.52 16.24
N GLU A 87 10.97 -10.25 15.11
CA GLU A 87 9.99 -11.31 14.83
C GLU A 87 10.21 -12.55 15.71
N ASN A 88 11.46 -13.02 15.86
CA ASN A 88 11.75 -14.30 16.54
C ASN A 88 11.82 -14.18 18.07
N GLU A 89 12.27 -13.04 18.59
CA GLU A 89 12.47 -12.82 20.02
C GLU A 89 11.43 -11.86 20.63
N GLY A 90 10.54 -11.27 19.82
CA GLY A 90 9.51 -10.34 20.28
C GLY A 90 10.06 -8.99 20.75
N VAL A 91 11.26 -8.61 20.27
CA VAL A 91 11.90 -7.34 20.61
C VAL A 91 11.18 -6.18 19.90
N GLU A 92 10.70 -5.21 20.69
CA GLU A 92 10.19 -3.94 20.15
C GLU A 92 11.36 -3.10 19.64
N LEU A 93 11.32 -2.73 18.36
CA LEU A 93 12.35 -1.93 17.72
C LEU A 93 12.11 -0.46 17.99
N PHE A 94 13.14 0.28 18.38
CA PHE A 94 13.11 1.73 18.50
C PHE A 94 13.93 2.38 17.40
N PHE A 95 13.29 3.22 16.58
CA PHE A 95 13.93 4.06 15.58
C PHE A 95 13.93 5.52 16.04
N PRO A 96 15.10 6.04 16.48
CA PRO A 96 15.29 7.45 16.73
C PRO A 96 14.99 8.32 15.51
N LYS A 97 14.74 9.60 15.76
CA LYS A 97 14.60 10.62 14.71
C LYS A 97 15.79 10.63 13.75
N GLY A 98 15.48 10.80 12.46
CA GLY A 98 16.44 11.10 11.40
C GLY A 98 16.20 10.27 10.15
N HIS A 99 17.00 10.52 9.11
CA HIS A 99 16.81 9.91 7.80
C HIS A 99 17.58 8.59 7.67
N TYR A 100 16.85 7.50 7.54
CA TYR A 100 17.38 6.20 7.22
C TYR A 100 17.31 6.02 5.71
N ASN A 101 18.47 6.09 5.05
CA ASN A 101 18.60 5.90 3.60
C ASN A 101 18.41 4.42 3.19
N LEU A 102 17.26 3.85 3.51
CA LEU A 102 16.84 2.49 3.23
C LEU A 102 15.31 2.38 3.26
N PRO A 103 14.75 1.37 2.58
CA PRO A 103 13.32 1.06 2.68
C PRO A 103 13.00 0.28 3.97
N LEU A 104 11.84 0.55 4.57
CA LEU A 104 11.29 -0.29 5.64
C LEU A 104 10.36 -1.35 5.04
N ILE A 105 10.92 -2.52 4.76
CA ILE A 105 10.20 -3.64 4.15
C ILE A 105 9.79 -4.66 5.22
N LEU A 106 8.49 -4.71 5.51
CA LEU A 106 7.84 -5.63 6.46
C LEU A 106 7.07 -6.74 5.72
N ASP A 107 7.40 -6.98 4.45
CA ASP A 107 6.73 -7.97 3.62
C ASP A 107 6.78 -9.37 4.25
N SER A 108 5.60 -10.00 4.38
CA SER A 108 5.42 -11.32 5.00
C SER A 108 5.94 -11.46 6.44
N ARG A 109 6.24 -10.35 7.13
CA ARG A 109 6.65 -10.37 8.53
C ARG A 109 5.45 -10.51 9.45
N GLU A 110 5.67 -11.12 10.62
CA GLU A 110 4.68 -11.26 11.66
C GLU A 110 5.16 -10.72 13.00
N ASN A 111 4.23 -10.25 13.82
CA ASN A 111 4.46 -9.87 15.22
C ASN A 111 5.56 -8.79 15.41
N ILE A 112 5.70 -7.88 14.45
CA ILE A 112 6.66 -6.78 14.53
C ILE A 112 6.06 -5.63 15.33
N LYS A 113 6.82 -5.13 16.31
CA LYS A 113 6.52 -3.89 17.03
C LYS A 113 7.64 -2.89 16.80
N ILE A 114 7.27 -1.71 16.34
CA ILE A 114 8.17 -0.59 16.08
C ILE A 114 7.66 0.62 16.89
N ASN A 115 8.57 1.30 17.56
CA ASN A 115 8.37 2.62 18.13
C ASN A 115 9.27 3.60 17.36
N SER A 116 8.66 4.61 16.75
CA SER A 116 9.34 5.57 15.88
C SER A 116 9.21 6.99 16.43
N ASP A 117 10.35 7.66 16.60
CA ASP A 117 10.43 9.08 16.95
C ASP A 117 10.66 9.93 15.70
N SER A 118 9.71 9.90 14.75
CA SER A 118 9.85 10.57 13.44
C SER A 118 11.02 10.06 12.61
N ALA A 119 11.26 8.75 12.60
CA ALA A 119 12.20 8.13 11.67
C ALA A 119 11.70 8.26 10.22
N GLU A 120 12.60 8.66 9.33
CA GLU A 120 12.30 8.89 7.92
C GLU A 120 12.88 7.77 7.06
N PHE A 121 12.05 7.16 6.22
CA PHE A 121 12.43 6.10 5.29
C PHE A 121 12.09 6.50 3.86
N ASP A 122 12.73 5.85 2.89
CA ASP A 122 12.36 6.02 1.49
C ASP A 122 10.92 5.54 1.24
N ILE A 123 10.65 4.26 1.52
CA ILE A 123 9.36 3.61 1.33
C ILE A 123 9.05 2.66 2.48
N ILE A 124 7.77 2.48 2.80
CA ILE A 124 7.29 1.55 3.82
C ILE A 124 6.34 0.55 3.15
N HIS A 125 6.69 -0.73 3.20
CA HIS A 125 5.89 -1.81 2.61
C HIS A 125 5.51 -2.87 3.64
N ILE A 126 4.24 -3.26 3.62
CA ILE A 126 3.65 -4.34 4.43
C ILE A 126 2.83 -5.20 3.48
N THR A 127 3.51 -5.99 2.64
CA THR A 127 2.87 -6.74 1.55
C THR A 127 3.14 -8.24 1.61
N ILE A 128 2.46 -9.01 0.77
CA ILE A 128 2.76 -10.43 0.59
C ILE A 128 4.05 -10.55 -0.24
N ASN A 129 5.07 -11.21 0.32
CA ASN A 129 6.23 -11.62 -0.46
C ASN A 129 5.79 -12.64 -1.53
N PRO A 130 6.06 -12.38 -2.83
CA PRO A 130 5.56 -13.21 -3.91
C PRO A 130 6.12 -14.64 -3.90
N LYS A 131 7.28 -14.87 -3.25
CA LYS A 131 7.92 -16.19 -3.13
C LYS A 131 7.31 -17.03 -2.02
N THR A 132 7.09 -16.46 -0.84
CA THR A 132 6.59 -17.21 0.33
C THR A 132 5.06 -17.27 0.35
N LYS A 133 4.39 -16.30 -0.30
CA LYS A 133 2.93 -16.09 -0.23
C LYS A 133 2.38 -15.94 1.19
N LYS A 134 3.25 -15.75 2.18
CA LYS A 134 2.89 -15.56 3.59
C LYS A 134 2.29 -14.17 3.75
N GLN A 135 1.17 -14.07 4.44
CA GLN A 135 0.54 -12.79 4.74
C GLN A 135 1.27 -12.10 5.89
N PRO A 136 1.60 -10.80 5.78
CA PRO A 136 2.09 -10.07 6.93
C PRO A 136 0.98 -9.91 7.97
N LYS A 137 1.31 -10.08 9.26
CA LYS A 137 0.29 -10.11 10.32
C LYS A 137 0.78 -9.52 11.64
N ASN A 138 -0.10 -8.85 12.39
CA ASN A 138 0.19 -8.32 13.72
C ASN A 138 1.40 -7.36 13.71
N ILE A 139 1.28 -6.29 12.92
CA ILE A 139 2.31 -5.25 12.80
C ILE A 139 1.83 -4.02 13.56
N GLU A 140 2.66 -3.50 14.46
CA GLU A 140 2.36 -2.29 15.23
C GLU A 140 3.49 -1.27 15.05
N ILE A 141 3.16 -0.06 14.58
CA ILE A 141 4.07 1.08 14.47
C ILE A 141 3.53 2.20 15.36
N LYS A 142 4.17 2.41 16.50
CA LYS A 142 3.87 3.47 17.46
C LYS A 142 4.64 4.74 17.14
N GLY A 143 4.10 5.88 17.57
CA GLY A 143 4.70 7.19 17.31
C GLY A 143 4.55 7.63 15.86
N THR A 144 5.47 8.46 15.39
CA THR A 144 5.44 9.02 14.03
C THR A 144 6.48 8.36 13.16
N ILE A 145 6.08 7.85 12.01
CA ILE A 145 6.98 7.37 10.95
C ILE A 145 6.77 8.18 9.68
N ILE A 146 7.82 8.39 8.90
CA ILE A 146 7.79 9.22 7.70
C ILE A 146 8.27 8.41 6.49
N SER A 147 7.57 8.54 5.36
CA SER A 147 7.95 7.97 4.06
C SER A 147 8.11 9.09 3.03
N PHE A 148 9.15 9.01 2.20
CA PHE A 148 9.37 9.94 1.09
C PHE A 148 8.70 9.50 -0.22
N ASP A 149 8.18 8.29 -0.23
CA ASP A 149 7.60 7.68 -1.41
C ASP A 149 6.18 7.18 -1.13
N GLN A 150 6.04 6.02 -0.48
CA GLN A 150 4.76 5.35 -0.35
C GLN A 150 4.63 4.62 0.99
N LEU A 151 3.39 4.48 1.46
CA LEU A 151 2.98 3.39 2.34
C LEU A 151 2.17 2.38 1.49
N GLY A 152 2.70 1.16 1.33
CA GLY A 152 2.04 0.09 0.59
C GLY A 152 1.64 -1.06 1.50
N ILE A 153 0.35 -1.34 1.63
CA ILE A 153 -0.19 -2.44 2.42
C ILE A 153 -0.96 -3.37 1.48
N SER A 154 -0.69 -4.67 1.48
CA SER A 154 -1.39 -5.63 0.61
C SER A 154 -1.45 -7.00 1.25
N GLY A 155 -2.64 -7.60 1.34
CA GLY A 155 -2.83 -8.92 1.94
C GLY A 155 -2.46 -9.00 3.42
N ALA A 156 -2.36 -7.85 4.10
CA ALA A 156 -1.95 -7.76 5.49
C ALA A 156 -3.13 -7.93 6.44
N ASN A 157 -2.88 -8.45 7.63
CA ASN A 157 -3.90 -8.62 8.66
C ASN A 157 -3.46 -8.03 10.00
N ASN A 158 -4.30 -7.22 10.63
CA ASN A 158 -4.04 -6.62 11.94
C ASN A 158 -2.76 -5.76 11.92
N VAL A 159 -2.84 -4.63 11.20
CA VAL A 159 -1.80 -3.61 11.13
C VAL A 159 -2.28 -2.37 11.86
N LYS A 160 -1.48 -1.84 12.79
CA LYS A 160 -1.77 -0.63 13.56
C LYS A 160 -0.65 0.37 13.41
N ILE A 161 -0.99 1.60 13.04
CA ILE A 161 -0.05 2.70 12.86
C ILE A 161 -0.59 3.92 13.61
N ASP A 162 0.20 4.48 14.52
CA ASP A 162 -0.18 5.72 15.20
C ASP A 162 -0.18 6.90 14.22
N THR A 163 0.98 7.23 13.64
CA THR A 163 1.09 8.34 12.70
C THR A 163 2.02 7.98 11.55
N ILE A 164 1.53 8.18 10.32
CA ILE A 164 2.31 8.10 9.09
C ILE A 164 2.22 9.43 8.35
N ILE A 165 3.39 10.00 8.03
CA ILE A 165 3.50 11.18 7.18
C ILE A 165 4.17 10.76 5.87
N ILE A 166 3.52 11.06 4.76
CA ILE A 166 4.05 10.83 3.42
C ILE A 166 4.32 12.20 2.79
N LYS A 167 5.58 12.51 2.50
CA LYS A 167 5.97 13.83 1.99
C LYS A 167 6.99 13.69 0.87
N SER A 168 6.79 14.42 -0.22
CA SER A 168 7.78 14.48 -1.28
C SER A 168 9.09 15.09 -0.80
N ASP A 169 10.20 14.44 -1.13
CA ASP A 169 11.53 15.00 -1.09
C ASP A 169 12.35 14.32 -2.18
N ILE A 170 12.56 14.99 -3.31
CA ILE A 170 13.26 14.40 -4.45
C ILE A 170 14.75 14.15 -4.17
N VAL A 171 15.32 14.77 -3.13
CA VAL A 171 16.72 14.55 -2.73
C VAL A 171 16.80 13.28 -1.89
N LYS A 172 15.88 13.09 -0.93
CA LYS A 172 15.86 11.92 -0.04
C LYS A 172 15.23 10.67 -0.66
N SER A 173 14.25 10.83 -1.54
CA SER A 173 13.65 9.71 -2.29
C SER A 173 14.72 8.99 -3.11
N ALA A 174 14.75 7.66 -3.02
CA ALA A 174 15.65 6.82 -3.81
C ALA A 174 15.32 6.90 -5.31
N LEU A 175 14.04 7.09 -5.65
CA LEU A 175 13.55 7.21 -7.03
C LEU A 175 13.71 8.62 -7.61
N LYS A 176 14.11 9.62 -6.80
CA LYS A 176 14.15 11.04 -7.18
C LYS A 176 12.79 11.54 -7.68
N MET A 177 11.74 11.12 -6.97
CA MET A 177 10.35 11.36 -7.33
C MET A 177 9.60 12.06 -6.19
N ARG A 178 8.51 12.74 -6.54
CA ARG A 178 7.47 13.12 -5.58
C ARG A 178 6.75 11.88 -5.06
N ALA A 179 6.18 11.97 -3.86
CA ALA A 179 5.60 10.84 -3.17
C ALA A 179 4.39 10.26 -3.93
N ARG A 180 4.20 8.96 -3.74
CA ARG A 180 3.19 8.12 -4.39
C ARG A 180 1.99 7.81 -3.50
N GLY A 181 1.97 8.27 -2.24
CA GLY A 181 0.78 8.24 -1.37
C GLY A 181 0.63 6.97 -0.53
N CYS A 182 -0.58 6.73 -0.02
CA CYS A 182 -0.92 5.60 0.83
C CYS A 182 -1.84 4.64 0.08
N HIS A 183 -1.47 3.37 0.04
CA HIS A 183 -2.20 2.34 -0.68
C HIS A 183 -2.50 1.15 0.22
N ILE A 184 -3.78 0.88 0.43
CA ILE A 184 -4.28 -0.29 1.16
C ILE A 184 -4.98 -1.18 0.13
N TYR A 185 -4.24 -2.17 -0.37
CA TYR A 185 -4.64 -3.00 -1.48
C TYR A 185 -5.32 -4.32 -1.07
N TYR A 186 -5.77 -5.05 -2.08
CA TYR A 186 -6.43 -6.35 -2.02
C TYR A 186 -5.98 -7.26 -0.87
N GLY A 187 -6.95 -7.94 -0.27
CA GLY A 187 -6.76 -8.92 0.79
C GLY A 187 -6.38 -8.33 2.16
N SER A 188 -6.25 -7.01 2.28
CA SER A 188 -5.94 -6.36 3.55
C SER A 188 -7.15 -6.34 4.50
N LYS A 189 -6.94 -6.69 5.77
CA LYS A 189 -7.99 -6.76 6.79
C LYS A 189 -7.52 -6.18 8.12
N TYR A 190 -8.40 -5.44 8.80
CA TYR A 190 -8.11 -4.88 10.13
C TYR A 190 -6.87 -3.98 10.11
N ILE A 191 -6.93 -2.95 9.27
CA ILE A 191 -5.87 -1.94 9.14
C ILE A 191 -6.33 -0.71 9.93
N SER A 192 -5.52 -0.24 10.87
CA SER A 192 -5.82 0.92 11.70
C SER A 192 -4.71 1.95 11.59
N ILE A 193 -5.06 3.20 11.26
CA ILE A 193 -4.14 4.33 11.21
C ILE A 193 -4.77 5.49 12.01
N LYS A 194 -4.15 5.98 13.09
CA LYS A 194 -4.76 7.13 13.80
C LYS A 194 -4.64 8.41 12.96
N TYR A 195 -3.44 8.69 12.45
CA TYR A 195 -3.20 9.88 11.63
C TYR A 195 -2.41 9.55 10.36
N LEU A 196 -3.01 9.84 9.20
CA LEU A 196 -2.38 9.80 7.89
C LEU A 196 -2.29 11.22 7.33
N GLU A 197 -1.06 11.71 7.13
CA GLU A 197 -0.81 12.98 6.46
C GLU A 197 -0.07 12.78 5.14
N ILE A 198 -0.55 13.41 4.06
CA ILE A 198 0.08 13.39 2.75
C ILE A 198 0.31 14.84 2.32
N TYR A 199 1.58 15.26 2.30
CA TYR A 199 1.96 16.64 1.98
C TYR A 199 1.86 16.94 0.48
N ASP A 200 2.22 15.96 -0.34
CA ASP A 200 2.43 16.19 -1.76
C ASP A 200 2.42 14.85 -2.53
N PHE A 201 1.36 14.58 -3.27
CA PHE A 201 1.25 13.41 -4.14
C PHE A 201 1.52 13.79 -5.59
N GLY A 202 2.48 13.10 -6.23
CA GLY A 202 3.00 13.42 -7.56
C GLY A 202 2.37 12.68 -8.74
N SER A 203 2.60 13.23 -9.94
CA SER A 203 2.20 12.67 -11.23
C SER A 203 3.18 13.06 -12.36
N GLY A 204 2.87 12.68 -13.61
CA GLY A 204 3.56 13.19 -14.81
C GLY A 204 4.69 12.31 -15.36
N ASP A 205 5.11 11.29 -14.62
CA ASP A 205 6.08 10.27 -15.01
C ASP A 205 5.41 8.89 -15.15
N LYS A 206 5.90 8.04 -16.05
CA LYS A 206 5.39 6.66 -16.26
C LYS A 206 5.44 5.82 -14.98
N ARG A 207 6.36 6.12 -14.06
CA ARG A 207 6.46 5.46 -12.74
C ARG A 207 5.26 5.75 -11.83
N TYR A 208 4.44 6.75 -12.12
CA TYR A 208 3.16 7.02 -11.46
C TYR A 208 1.98 6.31 -12.12
N SER A 209 2.19 5.41 -13.07
CA SER A 209 1.09 4.88 -13.90
C SER A 209 -0.04 4.21 -13.11
N ASN A 210 0.28 3.63 -11.95
CA ASN A 210 -0.67 2.95 -11.06
C ASN A 210 -1.04 3.78 -9.80
N ASN A 211 -0.69 5.07 -9.76
CA ASN A 211 -0.97 5.93 -8.61
C ASN A 211 -2.20 6.80 -8.91
N HIS A 212 -3.38 6.37 -8.49
CA HIS A 212 -4.62 7.06 -8.86
C HIS A 212 -5.03 8.15 -7.85
N ALA A 213 -4.85 7.90 -6.56
CA ALA A 213 -5.25 8.81 -5.49
C ALA A 213 -4.15 8.94 -4.42
N ALA A 214 -4.19 10.02 -3.65
CA ALA A 214 -3.27 10.20 -2.52
C ALA A 214 -3.49 9.13 -1.44
N LEU A 215 -4.75 8.81 -1.13
CA LEU A 215 -5.13 7.60 -0.39
C LEU A 215 -5.96 6.70 -1.30
N THR A 216 -5.51 5.46 -1.48
CA THR A 216 -6.24 4.43 -2.22
C THR A 216 -6.57 3.25 -1.32
N ILE A 217 -7.84 2.87 -1.26
CA ILE A 217 -8.34 1.64 -0.62
C ILE A 217 -9.08 0.82 -1.69
N ASP A 218 -8.38 -0.13 -2.30
CA ASP A 218 -8.86 -0.87 -3.48
C ASP A 218 -8.30 -2.29 -3.58
N GLY A 219 -8.87 -3.11 -4.45
CA GLY A 219 -8.40 -4.48 -4.63
C GLY A 219 -9.42 -5.39 -5.30
N MET A 220 -9.60 -5.20 -6.60
CA MET A 220 -10.60 -5.92 -7.39
C MET A 220 -10.66 -7.42 -7.06
N GLY A 221 -11.86 -7.92 -6.74
CA GLY A 221 -12.11 -9.32 -6.42
C GLY A 221 -11.77 -9.75 -4.99
N ASN A 222 -11.02 -8.95 -4.23
CA ASN A 222 -10.72 -9.19 -2.83
C ASN A 222 -10.47 -7.87 -2.10
N GLN A 223 -11.47 -6.99 -2.11
CA GLN A 223 -11.32 -5.63 -1.60
C GLN A 223 -10.94 -5.61 -0.11
N PRO A 224 -10.25 -4.55 0.36
CA PRO A 224 -9.95 -4.37 1.77
C PRO A 224 -11.20 -4.43 2.67
N LYS A 225 -11.02 -4.88 3.91
CA LYS A 225 -12.10 -4.95 4.92
C LYS A 225 -11.65 -4.42 6.26
N ASN A 226 -12.54 -3.75 6.99
CA ASN A 226 -12.24 -3.22 8.33
C ASN A 226 -11.01 -2.30 8.35
N VAL A 227 -11.01 -1.29 7.48
CA VAL A 227 -10.03 -0.21 7.49
C VAL A 227 -10.55 0.90 8.41
N LEU A 228 -9.76 1.25 9.41
CA LEU A 228 -10.03 2.29 10.40
C LEU A 228 -8.99 3.40 10.26
N ILE A 229 -9.41 4.62 9.91
CA ILE A 229 -8.51 5.78 9.89
C ILE A 229 -9.13 6.94 10.66
N ASP A 230 -8.55 7.37 11.78
CA ASP A 230 -9.19 8.43 12.59
C ASP A 230 -9.13 9.79 11.87
N LYS A 231 -8.00 10.10 11.24
CA LYS A 231 -7.86 11.31 10.42
C LYS A 231 -6.93 11.11 9.22
N VAL A 232 -7.44 11.49 8.05
CA VAL A 232 -6.69 11.66 6.79
C VAL A 232 -6.56 13.15 6.53
N TYR A 233 -5.34 13.61 6.27
CA TYR A 233 -5.07 14.98 5.85
C TYR A 233 -4.23 14.98 4.57
N ILE A 234 -4.79 15.49 3.48
CA ILE A 234 -4.14 15.64 2.19
C ILE A 234 -3.94 17.12 1.93
N LYS A 235 -2.70 17.58 1.99
CA LYS A 235 -2.36 18.98 1.70
C LYS A 235 -2.40 19.29 0.22
N SER A 236 -1.92 18.35 -0.60
CA SER A 236 -1.94 18.50 -2.05
C SER A 236 -1.84 17.15 -2.74
N THR A 237 -2.63 16.98 -3.79
CA THR A 237 -2.51 15.85 -4.70
C THR A 237 -2.67 16.29 -6.14
N ASP A 238 -1.78 15.79 -7.00
CA ASP A 238 -1.87 15.98 -8.44
C ASP A 238 -3.13 15.34 -9.05
N ARG A 239 -3.68 14.30 -8.42
CA ARG A 239 -4.77 13.46 -8.97
C ARG A 239 -5.96 13.41 -8.00
N HIS A 240 -6.59 12.25 -7.83
CA HIS A 240 -7.66 12.09 -6.85
C HIS A 240 -7.13 12.31 -5.41
N GLY A 241 -7.98 12.84 -4.53
CA GLY A 241 -7.69 12.91 -3.10
C GLY A 241 -7.74 11.52 -2.48
N VAL A 242 -8.94 10.97 -2.38
CA VAL A 242 -9.17 9.61 -1.88
C VAL A 242 -9.97 8.78 -2.88
N TYR A 243 -9.61 7.51 -3.02
CA TYR A 243 -10.41 6.49 -3.70
C TYR A 243 -10.69 5.33 -2.74
N ILE A 244 -11.96 5.00 -2.52
CA ILE A 244 -12.37 4.06 -1.49
C ILE A 244 -13.37 3.04 -2.05
N THR A 245 -13.00 1.77 -1.93
CA THR A 245 -13.81 0.58 -2.19
C THR A 245 -13.76 -0.36 -0.97
N GLY A 246 -14.52 -1.46 -0.98
CA GLY A 246 -14.43 -2.49 0.07
C GLY A 246 -15.56 -2.42 1.08
N GLU A 247 -15.33 -2.89 2.31
CA GLU A 247 -16.42 -2.95 3.30
C GLU A 247 -16.01 -2.77 4.76
N ASN A 248 -16.99 -2.31 5.55
CA ASN A 248 -16.89 -2.13 7.01
C ASN A 248 -15.77 -1.16 7.39
N HIS A 249 -15.60 -0.07 6.64
CA HIS A 249 -14.61 0.94 6.95
C HIS A 249 -15.16 1.98 7.93
N PHE A 250 -14.27 2.52 8.74
CA PHE A 250 -14.55 3.72 9.51
C PHE A 250 -13.44 4.73 9.22
N ILE A 251 -13.82 5.92 8.76
CA ILE A 251 -12.89 7.03 8.57
C ILE A 251 -13.43 8.21 9.38
N GLY A 252 -12.67 8.71 10.35
CA GLY A 252 -13.13 9.83 11.18
C GLY A 252 -13.22 11.10 10.35
N ASN A 253 -12.09 11.75 10.09
CA ASN A 253 -12.05 12.99 9.33
C ASN A 253 -11.21 12.86 8.07
N ILE A 254 -11.71 13.34 6.94
CA ILE A 254 -10.95 13.52 5.70
C ILE A 254 -10.86 15.03 5.45
N VAL A 255 -9.64 15.56 5.40
CA VAL A 255 -9.37 16.96 5.09
C VAL A 255 -8.52 17.01 3.83
N ILE A 256 -8.99 17.71 2.79
CA ILE A 256 -8.29 17.86 1.51
C ILE A 256 -8.17 19.33 1.18
N ASP A 257 -6.95 19.86 1.23
CA ASP A 257 -6.70 21.29 0.95
C ASP A 257 -6.61 21.58 -0.55
N LYS A 258 -6.01 20.65 -1.32
CA LYS A 258 -5.86 20.77 -2.78
C LYS A 258 -5.89 19.41 -3.46
N PHE A 259 -6.57 19.32 -4.60
CA PHE A 259 -6.60 18.11 -5.41
C PHE A 259 -6.67 18.41 -6.90
N GLY A 260 -6.36 17.40 -7.73
CA GLY A 260 -6.46 17.51 -9.18
C GLY A 260 -5.58 18.61 -9.78
N VAL A 261 -4.44 18.94 -9.16
CA VAL A 261 -3.57 20.04 -9.63
C VAL A 261 -2.55 19.62 -10.68
N GLY A 262 -2.40 18.31 -10.91
CA GLY A 262 -1.38 17.72 -11.77
C GLY A 262 -1.95 17.08 -13.04
N SER A 263 -1.45 15.89 -13.40
CA SER A 263 -1.66 15.31 -14.73
C SER A 263 -2.14 13.87 -14.73
N SER A 264 -3.01 13.56 -15.70
CA SER A 264 -3.42 12.19 -16.05
C SER A 264 -2.46 11.47 -16.99
N ASN A 265 -1.32 12.09 -17.34
CA ASN A 265 -0.34 11.48 -18.23
C ASN A 265 0.15 10.14 -17.65
N TYR A 266 0.25 9.14 -18.54
CA TYR A 266 0.66 7.77 -18.24
C TYR A 266 -0.20 6.99 -17.24
N MET A 267 -1.38 7.50 -16.84
CA MET A 267 -2.30 6.74 -16.01
C MET A 267 -2.79 5.50 -16.73
N LEU A 268 -2.66 4.36 -16.05
CA LEU A 268 -3.31 3.13 -16.43
C LEU A 268 -4.75 3.14 -15.91
N PRO A 269 -5.67 2.39 -16.56
CA PRO A 269 -7.03 2.21 -16.07
C PRO A 269 -7.04 1.81 -14.60
N MET A 270 -7.98 2.36 -13.83
CA MET A 270 -8.13 2.05 -12.42
C MET A 270 -9.00 0.82 -12.23
N GLN A 271 -8.69 0.01 -11.22
CA GLN A 271 -9.52 -1.13 -10.87
C GLN A 271 -10.91 -0.69 -10.41
N ASP A 272 -11.92 -1.52 -10.74
CA ASP A 272 -13.33 -1.34 -10.37
C ASP A 272 -14.01 -0.07 -10.96
N ALA A 273 -13.32 0.72 -11.79
CA ALA A 273 -13.85 1.90 -12.47
C ALA A 273 -14.06 1.67 -13.97
N ASP A 274 -14.96 2.45 -14.58
CA ASP A 274 -15.12 2.46 -16.02
C ASP A 274 -13.92 3.14 -16.70
N LEU A 275 -13.67 2.78 -17.97
CA LEU A 275 -12.62 3.41 -18.76
C LEU A 275 -12.81 4.93 -18.78
N ILE A 276 -11.71 5.68 -18.66
CA ILE A 276 -11.63 7.15 -18.63
C ILE A 276 -11.88 7.75 -17.24
N GLU A 277 -12.68 7.12 -16.39
CA GLU A 277 -12.98 7.68 -15.06
C GLU A 277 -11.74 7.84 -14.19
N GLU A 278 -10.68 7.05 -14.43
CA GLU A 278 -9.38 7.22 -13.77
C GLU A 278 -8.75 8.60 -13.99
N LYS A 279 -9.19 9.33 -15.03
CA LYS A 279 -8.70 10.67 -15.38
C LYS A 279 -9.63 11.79 -14.92
N LEU A 280 -10.82 11.45 -14.40
CA LEU A 280 -11.81 12.41 -13.93
C LEU A 280 -11.59 12.72 -12.44
N PHE A 281 -10.52 13.48 -12.17
CA PHE A 281 -10.05 13.69 -10.79
C PHE A 281 -11.12 14.21 -9.85
N SER A 282 -11.17 13.62 -8.67
CA SER A 282 -12.15 13.90 -7.63
C SER A 282 -11.44 14.06 -6.29
N ALA A 283 -11.88 14.98 -5.43
CA ALA A 283 -11.31 15.03 -4.07
C ALA A 283 -11.66 13.74 -3.33
N VAL A 284 -12.92 13.31 -3.43
CA VAL A 284 -13.39 12.05 -2.86
C VAL A 284 -14.06 11.21 -3.93
N TRP A 285 -13.65 9.96 -4.07
CA TRP A 285 -14.34 8.97 -4.89
C TRP A 285 -14.64 7.72 -4.07
N ILE A 286 -15.93 7.41 -3.94
CA ILE A 286 -16.41 6.20 -3.27
C ILE A 286 -17.07 5.33 -4.32
N ASN A 287 -16.57 4.11 -4.47
CA ASN A 287 -17.04 3.15 -5.47
C ASN A 287 -17.06 1.74 -4.87
N LYS A 288 -18.15 0.99 -5.04
CA LYS A 288 -18.31 -0.38 -4.53
C LYS A 288 -17.83 -0.52 -3.08
N CYS A 289 -18.20 0.47 -2.27
CA CYS A 289 -17.91 0.53 -0.84
C CYS A 289 -19.21 0.27 -0.06
N TYR A 290 -19.12 -0.55 0.99
CA TYR A 290 -20.29 -1.07 1.69
C TYR A 290 -20.16 -0.97 3.21
N ASN A 291 -21.30 -0.77 3.89
CA ASN A 291 -21.39 -0.80 5.36
C ASN A 291 -20.33 0.07 6.07
N SER A 292 -20.04 1.24 5.52
CA SER A 292 -18.92 2.06 5.97
C SER A 292 -19.41 3.41 6.51
N ILE A 293 -18.61 4.01 7.39
CA ILE A 293 -18.91 5.30 8.00
C ILE A 293 -17.74 6.24 7.74
N ILE A 294 -18.05 7.45 7.31
CA ILE A 294 -17.13 8.57 7.28
C ILE A 294 -17.77 9.67 8.13
N ASN A 295 -17.10 10.18 9.17
CA ASN A 295 -17.74 11.23 9.97
C ASN A 295 -17.74 12.53 9.18
N ASN A 296 -16.58 13.15 8.98
CA ASN A 296 -16.51 14.46 8.33
C ASN A 296 -15.58 14.42 7.13
N ILE A 297 -16.03 15.06 6.05
CA ILE A 297 -15.22 15.34 4.88
C ILE A 297 -15.21 16.85 4.72
N TYR A 298 -14.01 17.42 4.71
CA TYR A 298 -13.76 18.81 4.35
C TYR A 298 -12.91 18.86 3.08
N ILE A 299 -13.39 19.57 2.07
CA ILE A 299 -12.72 19.72 0.78
C ILE A 299 -12.60 21.22 0.49
N ASN A 300 -11.39 21.67 0.20
CA ASN A 300 -11.18 22.96 -0.42
C ASN A 300 -10.99 22.80 -1.93
N ASN A 301 -11.86 23.45 -2.70
CA ASN A 301 -11.85 23.40 -4.16
C ASN A 301 -10.94 24.45 -4.83
N ILE A 302 -10.23 25.25 -4.04
CA ILE A 302 -9.37 26.33 -4.56
C ILE A 302 -8.37 25.77 -5.58
N ASP A 303 -8.33 26.41 -6.75
CA ASP A 303 -7.44 26.07 -7.87
C ASP A 303 -7.51 24.62 -8.39
N SER A 304 -8.53 23.85 -7.99
CA SER A 304 -8.68 22.47 -8.45
C SER A 304 -9.00 22.45 -9.95
N LYS A 305 -8.27 21.60 -10.69
CA LYS A 305 -8.56 21.27 -12.10
C LYS A 305 -9.24 19.91 -12.22
N GLY A 306 -9.84 19.43 -11.12
CA GLY A 306 -10.58 18.19 -11.10
C GLY A 306 -11.83 18.22 -11.98
N PHE A 307 -12.58 17.14 -11.93
CA PHE A 307 -13.86 17.00 -12.59
C PHE A 307 -15.02 16.97 -11.59
N PHE A 308 -14.79 16.40 -10.39
CA PHE A 308 -15.79 16.34 -9.33
C PHE A 308 -15.22 16.87 -8.02
N THR A 309 -16.04 17.55 -7.21
CA THR A 309 -15.72 17.72 -5.79
C THR A 309 -15.75 16.35 -5.11
N ALA A 310 -16.84 15.61 -5.34
CA ALA A 310 -16.96 14.22 -4.91
C ALA A 310 -17.71 13.40 -5.97
N ASN A 311 -17.22 12.18 -6.21
CA ASN A 311 -17.84 11.19 -7.07
C ASN A 311 -18.36 10.02 -6.21
N PHE A 312 -19.67 10.01 -5.97
CA PHE A 312 -20.35 8.92 -5.28
C PHE A 312 -20.91 7.97 -6.32
N ASP A 313 -20.14 6.91 -6.54
CA ASP A 313 -20.28 5.96 -7.63
C ASP A 313 -21.10 4.72 -7.20
N GLU A 314 -21.01 3.64 -7.97
CA GLU A 314 -21.75 2.40 -7.76
C GLU A 314 -21.69 1.91 -6.30
N GLY A 315 -22.81 1.42 -5.79
CA GLY A 315 -22.88 0.82 -4.46
C GLY A 315 -24.16 0.03 -4.22
N ASP A 316 -24.51 -0.14 -2.95
CA ASP A 316 -25.74 -0.83 -2.54
C ASP A 316 -26.45 -0.03 -1.45
N LEU A 317 -27.68 0.42 -1.74
CA LEU A 317 -28.52 1.17 -0.80
C LEU A 317 -28.85 0.40 0.49
N LYS A 318 -28.79 -0.94 0.45
CA LYS A 318 -29.00 -1.81 1.62
C LYS A 318 -27.75 -1.96 2.48
N LYS A 319 -26.59 -1.60 1.95
CA LYS A 319 -25.30 -1.65 2.64
C LYS A 319 -24.59 -0.30 2.52
N PRO A 320 -25.22 0.77 3.03
CA PRO A 320 -24.82 2.11 2.66
C PRO A 320 -23.43 2.50 3.19
N VAL A 321 -22.84 3.51 2.55
CA VAL A 321 -21.79 4.33 3.15
C VAL A 321 -22.45 5.58 3.72
N ILE A 322 -22.26 5.83 5.01
CA ILE A 322 -22.81 7.01 5.69
C ILE A 322 -21.71 8.04 5.84
N ILE A 323 -21.89 9.20 5.23
CA ILE A 323 -21.07 10.40 5.46
C ILE A 323 -21.89 11.31 6.37
N GLN A 324 -21.41 11.62 7.58
CA GLN A 324 -22.19 12.48 8.48
C GLN A 324 -22.23 13.91 7.94
N ASN A 325 -21.06 14.51 7.66
CA ASN A 325 -20.94 15.87 7.15
C ASN A 325 -19.98 15.93 5.95
N LEU A 326 -20.39 16.64 4.91
CA LEU A 326 -19.57 17.02 3.78
C LEU A 326 -19.55 18.55 3.68
N GLU A 327 -18.41 19.16 3.98
CA GLU A 327 -18.17 20.58 3.85
C GLU A 327 -17.25 20.84 2.65
N VAL A 328 -17.66 21.79 1.81
CA VAL A 328 -16.93 22.18 0.61
C VAL A 328 -16.65 23.66 0.68
N GLU A 329 -15.40 24.02 0.93
CA GLU A 329 -14.94 25.40 0.80
C GLU A 329 -14.66 25.72 -0.67
N ASN A 330 -14.89 26.98 -1.07
CA ASN A 330 -14.70 27.46 -2.45
C ASN A 330 -15.54 26.66 -3.46
N PHE A 331 -16.80 26.36 -3.12
CA PHE A 331 -17.67 25.57 -3.96
C PHE A 331 -17.76 26.10 -5.40
N ASN A 332 -17.41 25.23 -6.36
CA ASN A 332 -17.44 25.53 -7.78
C ASN A 332 -18.47 24.63 -8.47
N ARG A 333 -19.46 25.24 -9.15
CA ARG A 333 -20.49 24.50 -9.88
C ARG A 333 -19.95 23.65 -11.03
N THR A 334 -18.75 23.95 -11.54
CA THR A 334 -18.08 23.12 -12.56
C THR A 334 -17.40 21.87 -11.97
N LEU A 335 -17.32 21.77 -10.64
CA LEU A 335 -16.82 20.61 -9.90
C LEU A 335 -17.98 19.99 -9.08
N PRO A 336 -18.97 19.35 -9.73
CA PRO A 336 -20.16 18.89 -9.03
C PRO A 336 -19.86 17.82 -7.98
N ILE A 337 -20.81 17.65 -7.06
CA ILE A 337 -20.94 16.44 -6.25
C ILE A 337 -21.85 15.50 -7.05
N ARG A 338 -21.29 14.43 -7.61
CA ARG A 338 -22.00 13.46 -8.43
C ARG A 338 -22.54 12.33 -7.55
N PHE A 339 -23.82 12.01 -7.75
CA PHE A 339 -24.46 10.81 -7.21
C PHE A 339 -24.95 9.97 -8.39
N VAL A 340 -24.37 8.80 -8.60
CA VAL A 340 -24.93 7.86 -9.60
C VAL A 340 -26.23 7.25 -9.07
N LYS A 341 -27.12 6.81 -9.98
CA LYS A 341 -28.48 6.36 -9.62
C LYS A 341 -28.50 5.21 -8.60
N ASN A 342 -27.53 4.31 -8.70
CA ASN A 342 -27.35 3.14 -7.83
C ASN A 342 -26.28 3.36 -6.75
N THR A 343 -25.96 4.62 -6.41
CA THR A 343 -25.00 4.87 -5.34
C THR A 343 -25.53 4.36 -3.99
N GLY A 344 -24.64 3.76 -3.20
CA GLY A 344 -24.92 3.36 -1.82
C GLY A 344 -24.61 4.47 -0.79
N VAL A 345 -24.14 5.64 -1.24
CA VAL A 345 -23.69 6.72 -0.36
C VAL A 345 -24.88 7.56 0.12
N LYS A 346 -24.94 7.83 1.43
CA LYS A 346 -25.86 8.77 2.06
C LYS A 346 -25.08 9.83 2.79
N VAL A 347 -25.34 11.10 2.48
CA VAL A 347 -24.71 12.25 3.14
C VAL A 347 -25.73 12.91 4.06
N GLY A 348 -25.41 13.05 5.35
CA GLY A 348 -26.31 13.65 6.35
C GLY A 348 -26.48 15.14 6.13
N LEU A 349 -25.36 15.88 6.09
CA LEU A 349 -25.34 17.32 5.84
C LEU A 349 -24.32 17.66 4.76
N ILE A 350 -24.72 18.55 3.84
CA ILE A 350 -23.82 19.14 2.83
C ILE A 350 -23.78 20.65 3.05
N ILE A 351 -22.58 21.18 3.31
CA ILE A 351 -22.28 22.61 3.44
C ILE A 351 -21.43 23.00 2.22
N LYS A 352 -21.77 24.10 1.56
CA LYS A 352 -21.14 24.57 0.31
C LYS A 352 -20.82 26.05 0.39
#